data_AF-A0AAU1Y0S9-F1
#
_entry.id   AF-A0AAU1Y0S9-F1
#
_cell.length_a   1.000
_cell.length_b   1.000
_cell.length_c   1.000
_cell.angle_alpha   90.00
_cell.angle_beta   90.00
_cell.angle_gamma   90.00
#
_symmetry.space_group_name_H-M   'P 1'
#
loop_
_entity.id
_entity.type
_entity.pdbx_description
1 polymer ?
#
loop_
_entity_poly.entity_id
_entity_poly.type
_entity_poly.pdbx_seq_one_letter_code
_entity_poly.pdbx_strand_id
1 'polypeptide(L)'
;MSGCCGPILTGNGGPGTPIDPIFDVEYVLLCDVAADGTSTPFLRRFTHAQDGSLSGTASLALDGATAYTPTGTVGVCSGDSTTPPVTAQTASTHRQVLNTAGTFDVFATAAGTVESVTVTVIAAGATGPTVTTASGVSPMFAGESVTWSALPDVAAGSDELAGPLSVTTNAGDVVAVSWTERP
;
A
#
# COMPACT_ATOMS: atom_id res chain seq x y z
N MET A 1 -41.31 -12.88 12.91
CA MET A 1 -40.56 -12.97 11.64
C MET A 1 -39.11 -13.15 12.03
N SER A 2 -38.66 -14.40 11.91
CA SER A 2 -37.41 -14.93 12.47
C SER A 2 -36.38 -15.03 11.36
N GLY A 3 -35.13 -14.66 11.64
CA GLY A 3 -33.93 -15.21 11.00
C GLY A 3 -33.38 -14.50 9.76
N CYS A 4 -32.49 -13.52 9.98
CA CYS A 4 -31.38 -13.21 9.07
C CYS A 4 -30.05 -13.28 9.84
N CYS A 5 -29.73 -14.47 10.34
CA CYS A 5 -28.37 -14.87 10.68
C CYS A 5 -28.12 -16.18 9.95
N GLY A 6 -27.54 -16.08 8.75
CA GLY A 6 -26.98 -17.25 8.07
C GLY A 6 -25.73 -17.72 8.84
N PRO A 7 -25.40 -19.01 8.81
CA PRO A 7 -24.24 -19.51 9.52
C PRO A 7 -22.95 -18.98 8.89
N ILE A 8 -21.99 -18.67 9.77
CA ILE A 8 -20.56 -18.58 9.43
C ILE A 8 -20.20 -19.81 8.59
N LEU A 9 -19.40 -19.60 7.55
CA LEU A 9 -18.84 -20.67 6.71
C LEU A 9 -18.00 -21.61 7.59
N THR A 10 -18.61 -22.65 8.13
CA THR A 10 -17.89 -23.81 8.65
C THR A 10 -17.54 -24.67 7.45
N GLY A 11 -16.26 -24.73 7.09
CA GLY A 11 -15.76 -25.68 6.10
C GLY A 11 -16.05 -27.10 6.58
N ASN A 12 -17.00 -27.77 5.92
CA ASN A 12 -17.25 -29.19 6.13
C ASN A 12 -16.17 -30.01 5.43
N GLY A 13 -15.04 -30.22 6.10
CA GLY A 13 -14.17 -31.36 5.81
C GLY A 13 -14.81 -32.62 6.37
N GLY A 14 -15.60 -33.33 5.57
CA GLY A 14 -16.14 -34.63 5.96
C GLY A 14 -15.02 -35.68 6.09
N PRO A 15 -15.09 -36.62 7.05
CA PRO A 15 -14.09 -37.67 7.16
C PRO A 15 -14.32 -38.72 6.06
N GLY A 16 -13.39 -38.85 5.11
CA GLY A 16 -13.33 -40.02 4.23
C GLY A 16 -13.15 -39.79 2.73
N THR A 17 -13.11 -38.54 2.24
CA THR A 17 -12.64 -38.30 0.86
C THR A 17 -11.11 -38.29 0.86
N PRO A 18 -10.42 -39.00 -0.06
CA PRO A 18 -9.01 -38.76 -0.29
C PRO A 18 -8.85 -37.27 -0.55
N ILE A 19 -8.19 -36.55 0.35
CA ILE A 19 -7.78 -35.19 0.05
C ILE A 19 -6.82 -35.34 -1.12
N ASP A 20 -7.14 -34.72 -2.27
CA ASP A 20 -6.12 -34.49 -3.28
C ASP A 20 -4.95 -33.85 -2.55
N PRO A 21 -3.72 -34.38 -2.67
CA PRO A 21 -2.58 -33.77 -2.00
C PRO A 21 -2.55 -32.31 -2.42
N ILE A 22 -2.79 -31.43 -1.45
CA ILE A 22 -2.75 -29.99 -1.66
C ILE A 22 -1.26 -29.68 -1.80
N PHE A 23 -0.82 -29.60 -3.06
CA PHE A 23 0.50 -29.10 -3.40
C PHE A 23 0.41 -27.60 -3.61
N ASP A 24 1.34 -26.85 -3.01
CA ASP A 24 1.56 -25.47 -3.38
C ASP A 24 2.55 -25.41 -4.55
N VAL A 25 2.31 -24.51 -5.49
CA VAL A 25 3.08 -24.41 -6.72
C VAL A 25 3.40 -22.95 -7.00
N GLU A 26 4.70 -22.64 -6.99
CA GLU A 26 5.22 -21.31 -7.24
C GLU A 26 6.11 -21.31 -8.48
N TYR A 27 6.05 -20.23 -9.24
CA TYR A 27 6.89 -20.02 -10.41
C TYR A 27 7.82 -18.84 -10.19
N VAL A 28 9.10 -19.03 -10.53
CA VAL A 28 10.10 -17.96 -10.51
C VAL A 28 10.69 -17.83 -11.92
N LEU A 29 10.73 -16.60 -12.44
CA LEU A 29 11.43 -16.30 -13.68
C LEU A 29 12.95 -16.27 -13.41
N LEU A 30 13.69 -17.12 -14.11
CA LEU A 30 15.14 -17.20 -14.04
C LEU A 30 15.73 -17.13 -15.44
N CYS A 31 17.01 -16.83 -15.52
CA CYS A 31 17.74 -16.77 -16.78
C CYS A 31 18.85 -17.80 -16.79
N ASP A 32 18.95 -18.50 -17.92
CA ASP A 32 20.05 -19.36 -18.28
C ASP A 32 21.10 -18.51 -19.01
N VAL A 33 22.24 -18.27 -18.36
CA VAL A 33 23.31 -17.41 -18.88
C VAL A 33 24.39 -18.28 -19.50
N ALA A 34 24.50 -18.24 -20.83
CA ALA A 34 25.53 -18.92 -21.59
C ALA A 34 26.92 -18.27 -21.36
N ALA A 35 27.98 -18.98 -21.72
CA ALA A 35 29.37 -18.52 -21.53
C ALA A 35 29.71 -17.24 -22.31
N ASP A 36 28.97 -16.94 -23.38
CA ASP A 36 29.09 -15.72 -24.18
C ASP A 36 28.28 -14.53 -23.62
N GLY A 37 27.58 -14.73 -22.49
CA GLY A 37 26.73 -13.73 -21.86
C GLY A 37 25.29 -13.71 -22.38
N THR A 38 24.92 -14.56 -23.34
CA THR A 38 23.54 -14.69 -23.82
C THR A 38 22.65 -15.17 -22.68
N SER A 39 21.62 -14.38 -22.34
CA SER A 39 20.68 -14.67 -21.25
C SER A 39 19.34 -15.13 -21.79
N THR A 40 18.97 -16.39 -21.55
CA THR A 40 17.70 -16.97 -22.02
C THR A 40 16.73 -17.15 -20.83
N PRO A 41 15.58 -16.45 -20.80
CA PRO A 41 14.62 -16.57 -19.71
C PRO A 41 13.86 -17.90 -19.76
N PHE A 42 13.59 -18.47 -18.58
CA PHE A 42 12.76 -19.67 -18.38
C PHE A 42 12.06 -19.62 -17.01
N LEU A 43 11.07 -20.50 -16.79
CA LEU A 43 10.35 -20.60 -15.53
C LEU A 43 10.89 -21.75 -14.68
N ARG A 44 11.22 -21.50 -13.42
CA ARG A 44 11.44 -22.53 -12.41
C ARG A 44 10.17 -22.69 -11.59
N ARG A 45 9.56 -23.86 -11.68
CA ARG A 45 8.46 -24.27 -10.82
C ARG A 45 9.00 -24.96 -9.58
N PHE A 46 8.57 -24.49 -8.41
CA PHE A 46 8.73 -25.17 -7.13
C PHE A 46 7.39 -25.83 -6.79
N THR A 47 7.44 -26.99 -6.14
CA THR A 47 6.25 -27.69 -5.69
C THR A 47 6.47 -28.09 -4.25
N HIS A 48 5.66 -27.53 -3.35
CA HIS A 48 5.73 -27.83 -1.94
C HIS A 48 4.66 -28.85 -1.56
N ALA A 49 5.01 -29.78 -0.67
CA ALA A 49 4.05 -30.67 -0.04
C ALA A 49 3.19 -29.91 0.99
N GLN A 50 2.17 -30.59 1.51
CA GLN A 50 1.23 -29.99 2.45
C GLN A 50 1.88 -29.47 3.75
N ASP A 51 3.03 -30.03 4.14
CA ASP A 51 3.82 -29.56 5.29
C ASP A 51 4.75 -28.38 4.97
N GLY A 52 4.68 -27.85 3.75
CA GLY A 52 5.53 -26.77 3.23
C GLY A 52 6.93 -27.23 2.80
N SER A 53 7.25 -28.52 2.89
CA SER A 53 8.54 -29.04 2.43
C SER A 53 8.62 -29.04 0.90
N LEU A 54 9.79 -28.74 0.33
CA LEU A 54 10.01 -28.77 -1.10
C LEU A 54 9.94 -30.23 -1.61
N SER A 55 8.91 -30.54 -2.38
CA SER A 55 8.63 -31.87 -2.92
C SER A 55 9.18 -32.04 -4.35
N GLY A 56 9.33 -30.95 -5.10
CA GLY A 56 9.88 -31.01 -6.45
C GLY A 56 10.25 -29.67 -7.05
N THR A 57 11.08 -29.73 -8.09
CA THR A 57 11.38 -28.58 -8.95
C THR A 57 11.36 -29.00 -10.41
N ALA A 58 10.84 -28.13 -11.29
CA ALA A 58 10.88 -28.33 -12.74
C ALA A 58 11.26 -27.01 -13.44
N SER A 59 12.11 -27.11 -14.46
CA SER A 59 12.40 -26.01 -15.36
C SER A 59 11.50 -26.13 -16.60
N LEU A 60 10.82 -25.05 -16.94
CA LEU A 60 9.84 -24.98 -18.01
C LEU A 60 10.15 -23.78 -18.91
N ALA A 61 9.77 -23.86 -20.17
CA ALA A 61 9.73 -22.70 -21.04
C ALA A 61 8.73 -21.66 -20.51
N LEU A 62 8.72 -20.48 -21.11
CA LEU A 62 7.85 -19.38 -20.68
C LEU A 62 6.34 -19.66 -20.88
N ASP A 63 5.99 -20.73 -21.60
CA ASP A 63 4.61 -21.23 -21.70
C ASP A 63 4.12 -21.97 -20.44
N GLY A 64 5.02 -22.23 -19.47
CA GLY A 64 4.70 -22.93 -18.23
C GLY A 64 4.36 -24.42 -18.40
N ALA A 65 4.62 -25.01 -19.56
CA ALA A 65 4.26 -26.40 -19.87
C ALA A 65 5.39 -27.19 -20.51
N THR A 66 6.13 -26.59 -21.45
CA THR A 66 7.22 -27.26 -22.16
C THR A 66 8.43 -27.39 -21.25
N ALA A 67 9.02 -28.58 -21.14
CA ALA A 67 10.22 -28.79 -20.34
C ALA A 67 11.41 -27.96 -20.89
N TYR A 68 12.16 -27.33 -19.99
CA TYR A 68 13.35 -26.54 -20.33
C TYR A 68 14.57 -27.09 -19.58
N THR A 69 15.69 -27.26 -20.28
CA THR A 69 16.95 -27.69 -19.66
C THR A 69 17.97 -26.56 -19.77
N PRO A 70 18.32 -25.89 -18.67
CA PRO A 70 19.38 -24.90 -18.67
C PRO A 70 20.71 -25.52 -19.10
N THR A 71 21.45 -24.80 -19.94
CA THR A 71 22.74 -25.18 -20.53
C THR A 71 23.90 -24.34 -20.02
N GLY A 72 23.61 -23.17 -19.46
CA GLY A 72 24.55 -22.26 -18.84
C GLY A 72 24.31 -22.12 -17.33
N THR A 73 24.70 -20.95 -16.79
CA THR A 73 24.55 -20.64 -15.37
C THR A 73 23.16 -20.09 -15.11
N VAL A 74 22.38 -20.75 -14.25
CA VAL A 74 21.06 -20.26 -13.83
C VAL A 74 21.23 -19.13 -12.82
N GLY A 75 20.61 -17.98 -13.09
CA GLY A 75 20.59 -16.83 -12.19
C GLY A 75 19.29 -16.05 -12.28
N VAL A 76 19.19 -15.00 -11.45
CA VAL A 76 18.14 -14.00 -11.62
C VAL A 76 18.38 -13.33 -12.97
N CYS A 77 17.31 -13.19 -13.76
CA CYS A 77 17.39 -12.41 -14.97
C CYS A 77 17.89 -11.01 -14.62
N SER A 78 19.05 -10.63 -15.16
CA SER A 78 19.48 -9.25 -15.12
C SER A 78 18.47 -8.50 -15.98
N GLY A 79 17.50 -7.87 -15.32
CA GLY A 79 16.64 -6.91 -16.00
C GLY A 79 17.57 -5.89 -16.63
N ASP A 80 17.32 -5.51 -17.88
CA ASP A 80 17.90 -4.31 -18.43
C ASP A 80 17.79 -3.24 -17.34
N SER A 81 18.91 -2.66 -16.94
CA SER A 81 19.03 -1.61 -15.94
C SER A 81 18.36 -0.29 -16.39
N THR A 82 17.35 -0.39 -17.25
CA THR A 82 16.44 0.66 -17.71
C THR A 82 15.22 0.80 -16.80
N THR A 83 15.08 -0.04 -15.77
CA THR A 83 14.27 0.37 -14.61
C THR A 83 14.92 1.66 -14.14
N PRO A 84 14.25 2.82 -14.27
CA PRO A 84 14.77 4.04 -13.69
C PRO A 84 15.12 3.70 -12.24
N PRO A 85 16.21 4.26 -11.67
CA PRO A 85 16.41 4.10 -10.23
C PRO A 85 15.05 4.39 -9.60
N VAL A 86 14.54 3.46 -8.79
CA VAL A 86 13.40 3.76 -7.94
C VAL A 86 13.96 4.87 -7.08
N THR A 87 13.76 6.13 -7.50
CA THR A 87 14.05 7.28 -6.67
C THR A 87 13.18 6.98 -5.48
N ALA A 88 13.80 6.60 -4.36
CA ALA A 88 13.07 6.37 -3.14
C ALA A 88 12.28 7.66 -2.95
N GLN A 89 10.98 7.61 -3.22
CA GLN A 89 10.12 8.77 -3.10
C GLN A 89 9.96 8.88 -1.59
N THR A 90 10.88 9.62 -0.97
CA THR A 90 10.87 9.84 0.48
C THR A 90 9.74 10.79 0.78
N ALA A 91 8.53 10.25 0.88
CA ALA A 91 7.44 10.92 1.55
C ALA A 91 7.80 10.97 3.04
N SER A 92 7.83 12.17 3.61
CA SER A 92 7.97 12.38 5.04
C SER A 92 6.57 12.41 5.67
N THR A 93 6.43 11.77 6.83
CA THR A 93 5.18 11.80 7.60
C THR A 93 5.34 12.70 8.81
N HIS A 94 4.31 13.48 9.07
CA HIS A 94 4.31 14.46 10.14
C HIS A 94 3.02 14.37 10.95
N ARG A 95 3.09 14.78 12.21
CA ARG A 95 1.94 14.85 13.10
C ARG A 95 2.09 16.00 14.09
N GLN A 96 1.07 16.84 14.16
CA GLN A 96 0.95 17.92 15.13
C GLN A 96 -0.29 17.69 16.00
N VAL A 97 -0.14 17.85 17.33
CA VAL A 97 -1.28 17.91 18.25
C VAL A 97 -1.53 19.36 18.62
N LEU A 98 -2.77 19.80 18.43
CA LEU A 98 -3.26 21.13 18.77
C LEU A 98 -4.12 20.97 20.02
N ASN A 99 -3.71 21.58 21.12
CA ASN A 99 -4.38 21.52 22.42
C ASN A 99 -4.53 22.90 23.09
N THR A 100 -4.25 23.96 22.33
CA THR A 100 -4.36 25.35 22.75
C THR A 100 -5.06 26.11 21.65
N ALA A 101 -5.90 27.08 22.01
CA ALA A 101 -6.62 27.88 21.03
C ALA A 101 -5.67 28.59 20.05
N GLY A 102 -5.98 28.51 18.76
CA GLY A 102 -5.16 29.05 17.69
C GLY A 102 -5.42 28.39 16.35
N THR A 103 -4.73 28.85 15.32
CA THR A 103 -4.85 28.34 13.95
C THR A 103 -3.54 27.66 13.54
N PHE A 104 -3.67 26.46 12.97
CA PHE A 104 -2.58 25.70 12.38
C PHE A 104 -2.81 25.63 10.87
N ASP A 105 -1.84 26.09 10.08
CA ASP A 105 -1.86 25.98 8.62
C ASP A 105 -0.87 24.90 8.19
N VAL A 106 -1.38 23.87 7.53
CA VAL A 106 -0.55 22.73 7.11
C VAL A 106 0.44 23.15 6.03
N PHE A 107 0.01 23.96 5.07
CA PHE A 107 0.84 24.40 3.95
C PHE A 107 1.89 25.43 4.35
N ALA A 108 1.63 26.24 5.38
CA ALA A 108 2.63 27.13 5.94
C ALA A 108 3.66 26.40 6.83
N THR A 109 3.31 25.21 7.33
CA THR A 109 4.18 24.39 8.21
C THR A 109 5.01 23.39 7.41
N ALA A 110 4.46 22.82 6.36
CA ALA A 110 5.13 21.86 5.49
C ALA A 110 6.38 22.47 4.85
N ALA A 111 7.46 21.69 4.77
CA ALA A 111 8.69 22.11 4.11
C ALA A 111 8.71 21.72 2.62
N GLY A 112 7.89 20.73 2.26
CA GLY A 112 7.73 20.24 0.90
C GLY A 112 6.29 20.32 0.39
N THR A 113 6.04 19.62 -0.71
CA THR A 113 4.72 19.47 -1.34
C THR A 113 3.86 18.52 -0.54
N VAL A 114 2.73 19.01 -0.01
CA VAL A 114 1.78 18.20 0.76
C VAL A 114 0.99 17.29 -0.17
N GLU A 115 0.93 16.00 0.15
CA GLU A 115 0.21 14.99 -0.65
C GLU A 115 -1.08 14.54 0.02
N SER A 116 -1.08 14.45 1.35
CA SER A 116 -2.27 14.07 2.11
C SER A 116 -2.30 14.74 3.48
N VAL A 117 -3.52 14.99 3.97
CA VAL A 117 -3.76 15.53 5.30
C VAL A 117 -4.93 14.78 5.92
N THR A 118 -4.77 14.33 7.16
CA THR A 118 -5.85 13.80 8.00
C THR A 118 -5.96 14.65 9.25
N VAL A 119 -7.16 15.15 9.51
CA VAL A 119 -7.52 15.87 10.74
C VAL A 119 -8.41 14.98 11.58
N THR A 120 -8.03 14.69 12.82
CA THR A 120 -8.79 13.89 13.79
C THR A 120 -9.05 14.71 15.04
N VAL A 121 -10.33 14.94 15.36
CA VAL A 121 -10.74 15.63 16.58
C VAL A 121 -10.84 14.62 17.72
N ILE A 122 -9.92 14.70 18.68
CA ILE A 122 -9.88 13.81 19.84
C ILE A 122 -10.89 14.28 20.90
N ALA A 123 -10.96 15.59 21.13
CA ALA A 123 -11.93 16.22 22.02
C ALA A 123 -12.32 17.59 21.47
N ALA A 124 -13.56 18.01 21.73
CA ALA A 124 -14.07 19.32 21.36
C ALA A 124 -14.54 20.05 22.63
N GLY A 125 -14.11 21.31 22.78
CA GLY A 125 -14.61 22.26 23.75
C GLY A 125 -15.99 22.79 23.36
N ALA A 126 -16.47 23.80 24.08
CA ALA A 126 -17.84 24.30 23.92
C ALA A 126 -18.17 24.81 22.50
N THR A 127 -17.17 25.37 21.81
CA THR A 127 -17.33 25.89 20.43
C THR A 127 -16.93 24.86 19.37
N GLY A 128 -16.05 23.91 19.71
CA GLY A 128 -15.47 22.94 18.78
C GLY A 128 -14.47 23.54 17.79
N PRO A 129 -13.62 22.71 17.16
CA PRO A 129 -12.67 23.18 16.16
C PRO A 129 -13.34 23.37 14.79
N THR A 130 -12.68 24.12 13.91
CA THR A 130 -13.08 24.28 12.50
C THR A 130 -11.93 23.96 11.56
N VAL A 131 -12.26 23.46 10.38
CA VAL A 131 -11.31 23.33 9.26
C VAL A 131 -11.71 24.29 8.16
N THR A 132 -10.74 25.03 7.65
CA THR A 132 -10.92 25.94 6.50
C THR A 132 -10.21 25.35 5.30
N THR A 133 -10.94 25.18 4.20
CA THR A 133 -10.40 24.78 2.90
C THR A 133 -10.86 25.73 1.80
N ALA A 134 -10.47 25.49 0.55
CA ALA A 134 -10.96 26.25 -0.61
C ALA A 134 -12.50 26.27 -0.74
N SER A 135 -13.19 25.23 -0.26
CA SER A 135 -14.66 25.15 -0.29
C SER A 135 -15.34 25.92 0.85
N GLY A 136 -14.56 26.41 1.83
CA GLY A 136 -15.05 27.19 2.96
C GLY A 136 -14.67 26.59 4.31
N VAL A 137 -15.34 27.11 5.35
CA VAL A 137 -15.13 26.72 6.75
C VAL A 137 -16.16 25.66 7.15
N SER A 138 -15.70 24.55 7.71
CA SER A 138 -16.56 23.48 8.24
C SER A 138 -16.27 23.28 9.74
N PRO A 139 -17.31 23.23 10.59
CA PRO A 139 -17.13 22.81 11.98
C PRO A 139 -16.78 21.32 12.04
N MET A 140 -16.05 20.94 13.08
CA MET A 140 -15.80 19.53 13.40
C MET A 140 -16.21 19.22 14.84
N PHE A 141 -16.58 17.96 15.07
CA PHE A 141 -17.05 17.47 16.35
C PHE A 141 -16.11 16.40 16.93
N ALA A 142 -16.21 16.17 18.24
CA ALA A 142 -15.40 15.17 18.91
C ALA A 142 -15.60 13.77 18.29
N GLY A 143 -14.49 13.09 17.97
CA GLY A 143 -14.50 11.78 17.32
C GLY A 143 -14.52 11.84 15.79
N GLU A 144 -14.70 13.01 15.17
CA GLU A 144 -14.67 13.12 13.72
C GLU A 144 -13.26 13.04 13.16
N SER A 145 -13.15 12.49 11.95
CA SER A 145 -11.92 12.51 11.16
C SER A 145 -12.23 12.80 9.70
N VAL A 146 -11.43 13.65 9.08
CA VAL A 146 -11.55 14.01 7.66
C VAL A 146 -10.18 13.93 7.02
N THR A 147 -10.13 13.38 5.81
CA THR A 147 -8.90 13.19 5.05
C THR A 147 -9.02 13.83 3.67
N TRP A 148 -7.93 14.48 3.25
CA TRP A 148 -7.72 14.97 1.89
C TRP A 148 -6.47 14.32 1.33
N SER A 149 -6.50 13.94 0.06
CA SER A 149 -5.37 13.33 -0.64
C SER A 149 -5.32 13.84 -2.07
N ALA A 150 -4.11 14.07 -2.58
CA ALA A 150 -3.89 14.27 -4.00
C ALA A 150 -4.35 13.02 -4.77
N LEU A 151 -5.03 13.23 -5.88
CA LEU A 151 -5.32 12.14 -6.82
C LEU A 151 -4.09 11.99 -7.73
N PRO A 152 -3.58 10.78 -7.97
CA PRO A 152 -2.52 10.59 -8.95
C PRO A 152 -3.08 10.85 -10.35
N ASP A 153 -2.89 12.06 -10.86
CA ASP A 153 -3.18 12.38 -12.26
C ASP A 153 -1.86 12.59 -13.02
N VAL A 154 -1.42 11.49 -13.64
CA VAL A 154 -0.23 11.44 -14.51
C VAL A 154 -0.34 12.34 -15.75
N ALA A 155 -1.54 12.82 -16.11
CA ALA A 155 -1.77 13.68 -17.27
C ALA A 155 -1.87 15.18 -16.92
N ALA A 156 -2.29 15.52 -15.70
CA ALA A 156 -2.41 16.91 -15.24
C ALA A 156 -1.20 17.41 -14.42
N GLY A 157 -0.29 16.51 -14.02
CA GLY A 157 0.91 16.90 -13.28
C GLY A 157 0.63 17.37 -11.84
N SER A 158 -0.49 16.95 -11.23
CA SER A 158 -0.87 17.38 -9.88
C SER A 158 -1.00 16.21 -8.93
N ASP A 159 0.13 15.56 -8.62
CA ASP A 159 0.28 14.66 -7.46
C ASP A 159 0.43 15.46 -6.14
N GLU A 160 -0.20 16.64 -6.06
CA GLU A 160 -0.09 17.62 -4.98
C GLU A 160 -1.48 18.03 -4.50
N LEU A 161 -1.63 18.13 -3.18
CA LEU A 161 -2.78 18.75 -2.56
C LEU A 161 -2.57 20.27 -2.59
N ALA A 162 -3.45 21.02 -3.23
CA ALA A 162 -3.37 22.48 -3.25
C ALA A 162 -4.23 23.11 -2.14
N GLY A 163 -3.69 24.12 -1.46
CA GLY A 163 -4.34 24.81 -0.36
C GLY A 163 -5.44 25.79 -0.76
N PRO A 164 -6.10 26.41 0.24
CA PRO A 164 -5.75 26.36 1.67
C PRO A 164 -6.24 25.11 2.40
N LEU A 165 -5.57 24.77 3.52
CA LEU A 165 -6.07 23.86 4.56
C LEU A 165 -5.50 24.29 5.92
N SER A 166 -6.37 24.84 6.78
CA SER A 166 -6.01 25.22 8.14
C SER A 166 -7.04 24.73 9.16
N VAL A 167 -6.55 24.41 10.36
CA VAL A 167 -7.36 23.96 11.51
C VAL A 167 -7.34 25.05 12.56
N THR A 168 -8.51 25.57 12.92
CA THR A 168 -8.65 26.49 14.05
C THR A 168 -9.23 25.76 15.25
N THR A 169 -8.56 25.89 16.38
CA THR A 169 -8.94 25.29 17.66
C THR A 169 -9.30 26.38 18.66
N ASN A 170 -10.20 26.05 19.56
CA ASN A 170 -10.68 26.86 20.67
C ASN A 170 -10.25 26.25 22.01
N ALA A 171 -10.51 26.97 23.10
CA ALA A 171 -10.20 26.45 24.43
C ALA A 171 -10.96 25.15 24.71
N GLY A 172 -10.21 24.10 25.09
CA GLY A 172 -10.75 22.77 25.37
C GLY A 172 -10.79 21.82 24.17
N ASP A 173 -10.43 22.27 22.96
CA ASP A 173 -10.26 21.39 21.80
C ASP A 173 -8.93 20.63 21.89
N VAL A 174 -8.94 19.37 21.42
CA VAL A 174 -7.75 18.56 21.20
C VAL A 174 -7.86 17.93 19.82
N VAL A 175 -6.99 18.33 18.89
CA VAL A 175 -7.00 17.88 17.50
C VAL A 175 -5.63 17.36 17.11
N ALA A 176 -5.58 16.19 16.46
CA ALA A 176 -4.38 15.69 15.81
C ALA A 176 -4.47 15.94 14.30
N VAL A 177 -3.48 16.62 13.75
CA VAL A 177 -3.32 16.81 12.31
C VAL A 177 -2.12 15.98 11.87
N SER A 178 -2.31 15.07 10.92
CA SER A 178 -1.23 14.27 10.33
C SER A 178 -1.17 14.56 8.84
N TRP A 179 0.03 14.66 8.27
CA TRP A 179 0.19 14.89 6.84
C TRP A 179 1.40 14.15 6.27
N THR A 180 1.37 13.93 4.95
CA THR A 180 2.52 13.46 4.18
C THR A 180 2.98 14.58 3.25
N GLU A 181 4.29 14.72 3.13
CA GLU A 181 4.89 15.66 2.17
C GLU A 181 6.06 15.03 1.44
N ARG A 182 6.27 15.49 0.21
CA ARG A 182 7.45 15.19 -0.59
C ARG A 182 8.40 16.38 -0.55
N PRO A 183 9.71 16.18 -0.32
CA PRO A 183 10.68 17.27 -0.32
C PRO A 183 10.79 17.99 -1.67
#